data_AF-A0A444YN53-F1
#
_entry.id   AF-A0A444YN53-F1
#
_cell.length_a   1.000
_cell.length_b   1.000
_cell.length_c   1.000
_cell.angle_alpha   90.00
_cell.angle_beta   90.00
_cell.angle_gamma   90.00
#
_symmetry.space_group_name_H-M   'P 1'
#
loop_
_entity.id
_entity.type
_entity.pdbx_description
1 polymer ?
#
loop_
_entity_poly.entity_id
_entity_poly.type
_entity_poly.pdbx_seq_one_letter_code
_entity_poly.pdbx_strand_id
1 'polypeptide(L)'
;MEKICGQKYNVIPPIFRVKTGRPRMVRIREPDENRTQTKYRRTGTSVTCSNCGQYGHNRKLYPNPILLKAHNDLKLLLELEEVMLLLMNFVLLLKQMDLKLMLLLDPGWLEGEVDEEQQ
;
A
#
# COMPACT_ATOMS: atom_id res chain seq x y z
N MET A 1 -57.24 32.49 4.49
CA MET A 1 -56.34 33.41 3.74
C MET A 1 -54.92 32.93 3.94
N GLU A 2 -54.35 32.31 2.91
CA GLU A 2 -53.07 31.62 2.94
C GLU A 2 -51.90 32.60 3.08
N LYS A 3 -50.91 32.23 3.88
CA LYS A 3 -49.65 32.98 4.02
C LYS A 3 -48.76 32.65 2.83
N ILE A 4 -48.53 33.61 1.94
CA ILE A 4 -47.53 33.48 0.88
C ILE A 4 -46.15 33.65 1.53
N CYS A 5 -45.53 32.54 1.92
CA CYS A 5 -44.09 32.48 2.13
C CYS A 5 -43.45 32.12 0.78
N GLY A 6 -42.49 32.91 0.29
CA GLY A 6 -41.72 32.53 -0.90
C GLY A 6 -41.36 33.61 -1.91
N GLN A 7 -41.52 34.90 -1.63
CA GLN A 7 -40.90 35.91 -2.48
C GLN A 7 -39.41 36.02 -2.14
N LYS A 8 -38.58 35.17 -2.76
CA LYS A 8 -37.16 35.46 -2.94
C LYS A 8 -37.07 36.64 -3.92
N TYR A 9 -37.16 37.84 -3.39
CA TYR A 9 -36.77 39.03 -4.13
C TYR A 9 -35.31 38.82 -4.55
N ASN A 10 -35.04 38.86 -5.85
CA ASN A 10 -33.69 38.81 -6.40
C ASN A 10 -32.95 40.09 -5.98
N VAL A 11 -32.40 40.09 -4.77
CA VAL A 11 -31.45 41.11 -4.35
C VAL A 11 -30.18 40.84 -5.12
N ILE A 12 -29.91 41.67 -6.12
CA ILE A 12 -28.57 41.72 -6.69
C ILE A 12 -27.66 42.16 -5.53
N PRO A 13 -26.68 41.33 -5.12
CA PRO A 13 -25.78 41.72 -4.05
C PRO A 13 -25.07 43.02 -4.43
N PRO A 14 -24.76 43.89 -3.46
CA PRO A 14 -24.10 45.15 -3.75
C PRO A 14 -22.81 44.87 -4.53
N ILE A 15 -22.61 45.62 -5.62
CA ILE A 15 -21.44 45.47 -6.47
C ILE A 15 -20.22 45.93 -5.66
N PHE A 16 -19.45 44.97 -5.14
CA PHE A 16 -18.18 45.24 -4.48
C PHE A 16 -17.17 45.74 -5.52
N ARG A 17 -16.97 47.06 -5.56
CA ARG A 17 -15.87 47.66 -6.31
C ARG A 17 -14.60 47.55 -5.47
N VAL A 18 -13.73 46.60 -5.83
CA VAL A 18 -12.37 46.57 -5.29
C VAL A 18 -11.65 47.78 -5.84
N LYS A 19 -11.21 48.69 -4.96
CA LYS A 19 -10.33 49.79 -5.37
C LYS A 19 -9.08 49.16 -5.99
N THR A 20 -8.69 49.61 -7.18
CA THR A 20 -7.42 49.20 -7.77
C THR A 20 -6.32 49.51 -6.76
N GLY A 21 -5.67 48.47 -6.23
CA GLY A 21 -4.62 48.62 -5.24
C GLY A 21 -3.42 49.37 -5.82
N ARG A 22 -2.39 49.60 -4.99
CA ARG A 22 -1.11 50.11 -5.48
C ARG A 22 -0.64 49.27 -6.68
N PRO A 23 -0.34 49.87 -7.85
CA PRO A 23 0.21 49.15 -8.98
C PRO A 23 1.42 48.34 -8.52
N ARG A 24 1.39 47.02 -8.73
CA ARG A 24 2.57 46.19 -8.50
C ARG A 24 3.50 46.38 -9.70
N MET A 25 4.69 46.93 -9.45
CA MET A 25 5.78 46.82 -10.41
C MET A 25 6.19 45.34 -10.52
N VAL A 26 6.17 44.82 -11.75
CA VAL A 26 6.73 43.50 -12.04
C VAL A 26 8.25 43.64 -11.98
N ARG A 27 8.91 42.89 -11.09
CA ARG A 27 10.37 42.83 -11.04
C ARG A 27 10.89 42.19 -12.33
N ILE A 28 11.72 42.93 -13.08
CA ILE A 28 12.53 42.38 -14.16
C ILE A 28 13.74 41.70 -13.52
N ARG A 29 14.04 40.48 -13.98
CA ARG A 29 15.20 39.71 -13.51
C ARG A 29 16.40 40.02 -14.39
N GLU A 30 17.58 40.08 -13.80
CA GLU A 30 18.82 40.20 -14.58
C GLU A 30 19.08 38.90 -15.38
N PRO A 31 19.81 38.95 -16.51
CA PRO A 31 20.02 37.77 -17.38
C PRO A 31 20.75 36.61 -16.69
N ASP A 32 21.58 36.92 -15.70
CA ASP A 32 22.33 36.00 -14.85
C ASP A 32 21.54 35.54 -13.61
N GLU A 33 20.38 36.16 -13.32
CA GLU A 33 19.54 35.76 -12.21
C GLU A 33 18.95 34.36 -12.46
N ASN A 34 19.22 33.45 -11.53
CA ASN A 34 18.81 32.05 -11.65
C ASN A 34 17.28 31.94 -11.83
N ARG A 35 16.86 31.44 -13.00
CA ARG A 35 15.44 31.40 -13.43
C ARG A 35 14.61 30.47 -12.55
N THR A 36 15.24 29.38 -12.10
CA THR A 36 14.66 28.38 -11.19
C THR A 36 14.92 28.79 -9.76
N GLN A 37 13.91 29.40 -9.13
CA GLN A 37 13.86 29.48 -7.67
C GLN A 37 13.62 28.05 -7.17
N THR A 38 14.69 27.26 -7.01
CA THR A 38 14.68 26.05 -6.18
C THR A 38 14.50 26.54 -4.75
N LYS A 39 13.26 26.87 -4.39
CA LYS A 39 12.89 27.02 -2.98
C LYS A 39 13.39 25.76 -2.30
N TYR A 40 14.28 25.91 -1.33
CA TYR A 40 14.68 24.81 -0.47
C TYR A 40 13.40 24.14 0.02
N ARG A 41 13.17 22.91 -0.44
CA ARG A 41 12.08 22.10 0.09
C ARG A 41 12.43 21.90 1.57
N ARG A 42 11.43 22.03 2.44
CA ARG A 42 11.58 21.57 3.83
C ARG A 42 11.65 20.05 3.80
N THR A 43 12.84 19.52 3.54
CA THR A 43 13.18 18.11 3.68
C THR A 43 13.56 17.85 5.13
N GLY A 44 13.14 16.71 5.68
CA GLY A 44 13.46 16.33 7.06
C GLY A 44 12.50 16.82 8.14
N THR A 45 11.46 17.60 7.82
CA THR A 45 10.38 17.90 8.77
C THR A 45 9.22 16.94 8.58
N SER A 46 8.96 16.14 9.59
CA SER A 46 7.83 15.25 9.70
C SER A 46 6.74 15.87 10.56
N VAL A 47 5.50 15.52 10.23
CA VAL A 47 4.30 16.09 10.82
C VAL A 47 3.45 14.96 11.37
N THR A 48 2.82 15.20 12.51
CA THR A 48 1.86 14.27 13.12
C THR A 48 0.47 14.58 12.62
N CYS A 49 -0.24 13.58 12.11
CA CYS A 49 -1.60 13.73 11.65
C CYS A 49 -2.54 13.96 12.84
N SER A 50 -3.27 15.08 12.87
CA SER A 50 -4.23 15.38 13.94
C SER A 50 -5.47 14.47 13.94
N ASN A 51 -5.65 13.62 12.92
CA ASN A 51 -6.79 12.70 12.81
C ASN A 51 -6.46 11.31 13.38
N CYS A 52 -5.32 10.72 12.99
CA CYS A 52 -4.93 9.37 13.42
C CYS A 52 -3.72 9.33 14.37
N GLY A 53 -3.09 10.47 14.65
CA GLY A 53 -1.90 10.54 15.50
C GLY A 53 -0.62 9.96 14.89
N GLN A 54 -0.66 9.41 13.67
CA GLN A 54 0.52 8.83 13.03
C GLN A 54 1.45 9.91 12.45
N TYR A 55 2.74 9.58 12.43
CA TYR A 55 3.79 10.44 11.93
C TYR A 55 3.97 10.31 10.41
N GLY A 56 4.44 11.35 9.74
CA GLY A 56 4.81 11.32 8.32
C GLY A 56 3.75 11.84 7.35
N HIS A 57 2.55 12.19 7.81
CA HIS A 57 1.54 12.84 6.97
C HIS A 57 0.68 13.85 7.74
N ASN A 58 0.17 14.86 7.03
CA ASN A 58 -0.77 15.83 7.57
C ASN A 58 -2.21 15.33 7.43
N ARG A 59 -3.15 15.89 8.21
CA ARG A 59 -4.59 15.58 8.09
C ARG A 59 -5.15 15.74 6.67
N LYS A 60 -4.66 16.70 5.89
CA LYS A 60 -5.06 16.89 4.48
C LYS A 60 -4.67 15.73 3.56
N LEU A 61 -3.59 15.03 3.93
CA LEU A 61 -3.06 13.86 3.23
C LEU A 61 -3.48 12.57 3.96
N TYR A 62 -4.46 12.65 4.87
CA TYR A 62 -4.96 11.47 5.56
C TYR A 62 -5.52 10.50 4.50
N PRO A 63 -4.96 9.29 4.40
CA PRO A 63 -5.45 8.32 3.44
C PRO A 63 -6.90 7.99 3.75
N ASN A 64 -7.72 7.79 2.71
CA ASN A 64 -9.10 7.36 2.88
C ASN A 64 -9.10 6.08 3.74
N PRO A 65 -9.82 6.05 4.88
CA PRO A 65 -9.77 4.93 5.81
C PRO A 65 -10.19 3.60 5.19
N ILE A 66 -11.05 3.62 4.15
CA ILE A 66 -11.45 2.43 3.39
C ILE A 66 -10.26 1.88 2.60
N LEU A 67 -9.48 2.75 1.96
CA LEU A 67 -8.32 2.35 1.17
C LEU A 67 -7.16 1.88 2.03
N LEU A 68 -6.94 2.51 3.20
CA LEU A 68 -5.93 2.08 4.15
C LEU A 68 -6.23 0.68 4.70
N LYS A 69 -7.50 0.42 5.02
CA LYS A 69 -7.94 -0.90 5.47
C LYS A 69 -7.77 -1.94 4.38
N ALA A 70 -8.26 -1.68 3.16
CA ALA A 70 -8.07 -2.56 2.03
C ALA A 70 -6.59 -2.88 1.75
N HIS A 71 -5.70 -1.88 1.84
CA HIS A 71 -4.26 -2.07 1.67
C HIS A 71 -3.66 -2.99 2.75
N ASN A 72 -4.05 -2.79 4.02
CA ASN A 72 -3.58 -3.63 5.12
C ASN A 72 -4.14 -5.06 5.02
N ASP A 73 -5.39 -5.21 4.63
CA ASP A 73 -6.04 -6.51 4.42
C ASP A 73 -5.36 -7.27 3.27
N LEU A 74 -5.07 -6.61 2.15
CA LEU A 74 -4.30 -7.18 1.03
C LEU A 74 -2.88 -7.58 1.45
N LYS A 75 -2.22 -6.78 2.28
CA LYS A 75 -0.89 -7.09 2.80
C LYS A 75 -0.89 -8.36 3.66
N LEU A 76 -1.89 -8.51 4.53
CA LEU A 76 -2.05 -9.71 5.36
C LEU A 76 -2.31 -10.96 4.51
N LEU A 77 -3.09 -10.83 3.43
CA LEU A 77 -3.36 -11.94 2.51
C LEU A 77 -2.09 -12.39 1.78
N LEU A 78 -1.24 -11.46 1.33
CA LEU A 78 0.06 -11.78 0.72
C LEU A 78 0.99 -12.52 1.71
N GLU A 79 1.05 -12.05 2.96
CA GLU A 79 1.84 -12.73 4.01
C GLU A 79 1.32 -14.15 4.31
N LEU A 80 0.01 -14.38 4.24
CA LEU A 80 -0.59 -15.71 4.44
C LEU A 80 -0.32 -16.66 3.26
N GLU A 81 -0.29 -16.16 2.02
CA GLU A 81 0.06 -16.97 0.84
C GLU A 81 1.51 -17.46 0.92
N GLU A 82 2.43 -16.61 1.35
CA GLU A 82 3.83 -16.99 1.55
C GLU A 82 3.98 -18.11 2.59
N VAL A 83 3.26 -18.02 3.71
CA VAL A 83 3.25 -19.05 4.75
C VAL A 83 2.63 -20.36 4.24
N MET A 84 1.53 -20.29 3.50
CA MET A 84 0.88 -21.47 2.91
C MET A 84 1.79 -22.20 1.92
N LEU A 85 2.49 -21.47 1.06
CA LEU A 85 3.46 -22.05 0.12
C LEU A 85 4.60 -22.74 0.87
N LEU A 86 5.11 -22.13 1.94
CA LEU A 86 6.18 -22.70 2.74
C LEU A 86 5.73 -23.99 3.46
N LEU A 87 4.51 -24.02 3.98
CA LEU A 87 3.90 -25.22 4.56
C LEU A 87 3.69 -26.33 3.51
N MET A 88 3.17 -25.99 2.33
CA MET A 88 3.00 -26.94 1.23
C MET A 88 4.34 -27.54 0.78
N ASN A 89 5.38 -26.71 0.69
CA ASN A 89 6.73 -27.15 0.37
C ASN A 89 7.32 -28.07 1.46
N PHE A 90 7.09 -27.75 2.74
CA PHE A 90 7.52 -28.59 3.85
C PHE A 90 6.84 -29.97 3.82
N VAL A 91 5.52 -30.01 3.62
CA VAL A 91 4.76 -31.27 3.48
C VAL A 91 5.25 -32.09 2.30
N LEU A 92 5.59 -31.45 1.18
CA LEU A 92 6.15 -32.14 0.01
C LEU A 92 7.54 -32.73 0.31
N LEU A 93 8.37 -32.01 1.05
CA LEU A 93 9.69 -32.45 1.50
C LEU A 93 9.59 -33.67 2.43
N LEU A 94 8.64 -33.67 3.36
CA LEU A 94 8.37 -34.82 4.23
C LEU A 94 7.97 -36.05 3.41
N LYS A 95 7.04 -35.88 2.46
CA LYS A 95 6.64 -36.96 1.54
C LYS A 95 7.81 -37.46 0.70
N GLN A 96 8.70 -36.58 0.27
CA GLN A 96 9.89 -36.95 -0.49
C GLN A 96 10.88 -37.75 0.36
N MET A 97 11.02 -37.41 1.64
CA MET A 97 11.82 -38.20 2.58
C MET A 97 11.22 -39.58 2.84
N ASP A 98 9.90 -39.69 3.01
CA ASP A 98 9.21 -40.98 3.18
C ASP A 98 9.37 -41.87 1.95
N LEU A 99 9.21 -41.29 0.75
CA LEU A 99 9.40 -42.01 -0.52
C LEU A 99 10.85 -42.50 -0.68
N LYS A 100 11.82 -41.66 -0.31
CA LYS A 100 13.25 -41.99 -0.37
C LYS A 100 13.64 -43.06 0.65
N LEU A 101 13.01 -43.06 1.83
CA LEU A 101 13.20 -44.08 2.86
C LEU A 101 12.65 -45.44 2.40
N MET A 102 11.48 -45.47 1.74
CA MET A 102 10.94 -46.71 1.14
C MET A 102 11.87 -47.27 0.06
N LEU A 103 12.43 -46.42 -0.81
CA LEU A 103 13.36 -46.85 -1.87
C LEU A 103 14.73 -47.30 -1.34
N LEU A 104 15.15 -46.83 -0.15
CA LEU A 104 16.38 -47.28 0.51
C LEU A 104 16.20 -48.60 1.28
N LEU A 105 14.96 -49.02 1.49
CA LEU A 105 14.59 -50.25 2.20
C LEU A 105 14.24 -51.40 1.26
N ASP A 106 14.60 -51.34 -0.03
CA ASP A 106 14.53 -52.51 -0.92
C ASP A 106 15.58 -53.55 -0.46
N PRO A 107 15.18 -54.69 0.12
CA PRO A 107 16.11 -55.73 0.53
C PRO A 107 16.41 -56.60 -0.69
N GLY A 108 17.13 -56.03 -1.66
CA GLY A 108 17.80 -56.80 -2.67
C GLY A 108 19.06 -57.39 -2.07
N TRP A 109 18.96 -58.63 -1.56
CA TRP A 109 20.02 -59.65 -1.39
C TRP A 109 19.77 -60.49 -0.12
N LEU A 110 19.06 -61.60 -0.29
CA LEU A 110 19.61 -62.89 0.10
C LEU A 110 19.40 -63.83 -1.09
N GLU A 111 20.40 -63.85 -1.98
CA GLU A 111 20.64 -64.98 -2.86
C GLU A 111 20.89 -66.22 -2.01
N GLY A 112 20.43 -67.37 -2.48
CA GLY A 112 20.64 -68.65 -1.83
C GLY A 112 19.79 -69.73 -2.47
N GLU A 113 20.21 -70.16 -3.66
CA GLU A 113 19.85 -71.46 -4.24
C GLU A 113 19.94 -72.57 -3.19
N VAL A 114 18.90 -73.39 -3.06
CA VAL A 114 19.04 -74.82 -2.79
C VAL A 114 17.99 -75.54 -3.62
N ASP A 115 18.40 -75.92 -4.83
CA ASP A 115 17.90 -77.12 -5.48
C ASP A 115 18.45 -78.32 -4.70
N GLU A 116 17.59 -79.14 -4.10
CA GLU A 116 17.92 -80.50 -3.65
C GLU A 116 16.59 -81.27 -3.62
N GLU A 117 16.22 -81.91 -4.73
CA GLU A 117 16.58 -83.28 -5.09
C GLU A 117 15.86 -84.34 -4.22
N GLN A 118 14.98 -85.06 -4.93
CA GLN A 118 14.39 -86.38 -4.67
C GLN A 118 14.66 -87.07 -3.32
N GLN A 119 13.58 -87.43 -2.60
CA GLN A 119 13.22 -88.83 -2.31
C GLN A 119 11.76 -88.95 -1.86
#